data_AF-A0A9X2RF61-F1
#
_entry.id   AF-A0A9X2RF61-F1
#
_cell.length_a   1.000
_cell.length_b   1.000
_cell.length_c   1.000
_cell.angle_alpha   90.00
_cell.angle_beta   90.00
_cell.angle_gamma   90.00
#
_symmetry.space_group_name_H-M   'P 1'
#
loop_
_entity.id
_entity.type
_entity.pdbx_description
1 polymer ?
#
loop_
_entity_poly.entity_id
_entity_poly.type
_entity_poly.pdbx_seq_one_letter_code
_entity_poly.pdbx_strand_id
1 'polypeptide(L)'
;MKSLLLFIAFLVLANPFINAQDRMPDGGGLYQPPTDHMTEEMRSSMTEQLQQNIDSLKAMGRISTAKTIDIKLGWPLRGQDHLFDFDYHGVSNFVDLNNSFPNQITDYTCGSRSYDLESGYNHAGTDFFTWPFAWNKVQNDDVAVVAAAPGVIIQKIDGNQDQSCSFNNTQWNAVYVRHSDGSVAWYGHLKTNSTTEKNVGDNVTEGEYLGIVGSSGNSTGPHLHFELHDENGAIVDPFEGACNSIDESLWHDQRDYYDSGLNALRTHGSAPVFNQCPTPGIPNFKDAFLKGDQIINAIYYRDQLEGQTAFYSVNRPSGQTLWNWSHALSEIPHYSASYWYWQNDLPVMAEEGVWEFRVSFLNEVYTHQFTVSDGNTRPIQVHLQNPQNDTEITGNEVILRWLPLADADEYELELAMDNEFSEIVNSYQPTDRELLVGDLSEGENFYWRVRAKNSVGTGDWSETGTFNTGVSTSVTEPFADYPDQYHLYQNYPNPFNPTTQIQYILPKRSTVKLAVYSALGKEVSLLVNEVQNRGSFHVTFDASLLPSGIYYLKLQTEYFTEVKPMTLIK
;
A
#
# COMPACT_ATOMS: atom_id res chain seq x y z
N MET A 1 51.88 -24.86 -19.05
CA MET A 1 52.66 -23.89 -18.25
C MET A 1 52.49 -22.51 -18.84
N LYS A 2 51.59 -21.70 -18.27
CA LYS A 2 51.61 -20.23 -18.20
C LYS A 2 50.46 -19.87 -17.26
N SER A 3 50.83 -19.68 -15.99
CA SER A 3 49.94 -19.23 -14.92
C SER A 3 49.64 -17.75 -15.18
N LEU A 4 48.37 -17.40 -15.38
CA LEU A 4 47.90 -16.02 -15.42
C LEU A 4 47.44 -15.69 -14.00
N LEU A 5 48.26 -14.92 -13.26
CA LEU A 5 47.86 -14.38 -11.97
C LEU A 5 46.71 -13.40 -12.20
N LEU A 6 45.52 -13.77 -11.70
CA LEU A 6 44.40 -12.85 -11.54
C LEU A 6 44.67 -11.99 -10.30
N PHE A 7 45.07 -10.74 -10.49
CA PHE A 7 45.11 -9.75 -9.41
C PHE A 7 43.66 -9.37 -9.09
N ILE A 8 43.09 -10.00 -8.06
CA ILE A 8 41.85 -9.51 -7.43
C ILE A 8 42.24 -8.28 -6.62
N ALA A 9 41.97 -7.10 -7.17
CA ALA A 9 41.98 -5.87 -6.41
C ALA A 9 40.79 -5.93 -5.44
N PHE A 10 41.05 -6.26 -4.17
CA PHE A 10 40.12 -5.97 -3.09
C PHE A 10 40.01 -4.45 -3.00
N LEU A 11 38.97 -3.89 -3.62
CA LEU A 11 38.51 -2.56 -3.27
C LEU A 11 37.94 -2.68 -1.85
N VAL A 12 38.74 -2.31 -0.85
CA VAL A 12 38.22 -2.03 0.48
C VAL A 12 37.33 -0.80 0.31
N LEU A 13 36.02 -1.01 0.13
CA LEU A 13 35.05 0.05 0.31
C LEU A 13 35.23 0.55 1.75
N ALA A 14 35.80 1.74 1.89
CA ALA A 14 35.86 2.40 3.19
C ALA A 14 34.44 2.49 3.72
N ASN A 15 34.19 1.87 4.88
CA ASN A 15 32.88 1.91 5.51
C ASN A 15 32.56 3.39 5.83
N PRO A 16 31.58 4.03 5.17
CA PRO A 16 31.36 5.48 5.29
C PRO A 16 30.98 5.91 6.71
N PHE A 17 30.71 4.93 7.60
CA PHE A 17 30.31 5.12 8.99
C PHE A 17 31.46 5.17 10.01
N ILE A 18 32.74 5.20 9.58
CA ILE A 18 33.93 5.16 10.46
C ILE A 18 33.96 6.29 11.54
N ASN A 19 33.08 7.30 11.48
CA ASN A 19 32.99 8.36 12.50
C ASN A 19 31.55 8.76 12.89
N ALA A 20 30.53 7.94 12.62
CA ALA A 20 29.15 8.29 13.01
C ALA A 20 29.03 8.33 14.53
N GLN A 21 28.62 9.48 15.08
CA GLN A 21 28.31 9.62 16.50
C GLN A 21 26.84 9.29 16.76
N ASP A 22 26.57 8.74 17.94
CA ASP A 22 25.19 8.54 18.39
C ASP A 22 24.48 9.89 18.52
N ARG A 23 23.29 10.00 17.94
CA ARG A 23 22.44 11.19 18.01
C ARG A 23 21.04 10.77 18.38
N MET A 24 20.56 11.24 19.53
CA MET A 24 19.18 11.05 19.94
C MET A 24 18.21 11.66 18.92
N PRO A 25 17.07 10.99 18.65
CA PRO A 25 16.03 11.52 17.78
C PRO A 25 15.40 12.78 18.36
N ASP A 26 15.03 13.71 17.49
CA ASP A 26 14.32 14.95 17.86
C ASP A 26 12.85 14.66 18.20
N GLY A 27 12.33 13.55 17.69
CA GLY A 27 11.07 12.96 18.14
C GLY A 27 10.84 11.59 17.52
N GLY A 28 9.72 10.99 17.86
CA GLY A 28 9.45 9.59 17.54
C GLY A 28 8.94 8.82 18.75
N GLY A 29 8.82 7.51 18.57
CA GLY A 29 8.44 6.60 19.63
C GLY A 29 7.90 5.30 19.07
N LEU A 30 7.43 4.48 20.00
CA LEU A 30 6.78 3.23 19.69
C LEU A 30 5.40 3.48 19.06
N TYR A 31 5.00 2.61 18.14
CA TYR A 31 3.62 2.47 17.70
C TYR A 31 2.99 1.29 18.45
N GLN A 32 1.89 1.54 19.16
CA GLN A 32 1.15 0.46 19.82
C GLN A 32 0.38 -0.30 18.75
N PRO A 33 0.68 -1.60 18.52
CA PRO A 33 -0.09 -2.41 17.60
C PRO A 33 -1.55 -2.50 18.07
N PRO A 34 -2.50 -2.66 17.14
CA PRO A 34 -3.88 -2.90 17.50
C PRO A 34 -4.04 -4.27 18.18
N THR A 35 -5.20 -4.42 18.79
CA THR A 35 -5.71 -5.62 19.45
C THR A 35 -7.19 -5.75 19.11
N ASP A 36 -7.68 -6.97 19.15
CA ASP A 36 -9.08 -7.32 18.94
C ASP A 36 -9.69 -8.11 20.12
N HIS A 37 -10.98 -8.41 19.97
CA HIS A 37 -11.70 -9.29 20.89
C HIS A 37 -12.89 -9.95 20.22
N MET A 38 -12.95 -11.28 20.23
CA MET A 38 -14.18 -12.01 19.89
C MET A 38 -14.83 -12.61 21.13
N THR A 39 -16.08 -12.23 21.42
CA THR A 39 -16.80 -12.81 22.56
C THR A 39 -17.14 -14.27 22.29
N GLU A 40 -17.27 -15.08 23.35
CA GLU A 40 -17.64 -16.49 23.23
C GLU A 40 -18.99 -16.70 22.52
N GLU A 41 -19.95 -15.80 22.73
CA GLU A 41 -21.25 -15.83 22.04
C GLU A 41 -21.09 -15.61 20.52
N MET A 42 -20.28 -14.62 20.13
CA MET A 42 -19.99 -14.35 18.72
C MET A 42 -19.25 -15.52 18.07
N ARG A 43 -18.24 -16.08 18.75
CA ARG A 43 -17.46 -17.22 18.28
C ARG A 43 -18.34 -18.46 18.09
N SER A 44 -19.15 -18.79 19.09
CA SER A 44 -20.07 -19.94 19.05
C SER A 44 -21.08 -19.81 17.90
N SER A 45 -21.70 -18.63 17.75
CA SER A 45 -22.63 -18.35 16.65
C SER A 45 -21.94 -18.44 15.28
N MET A 46 -20.71 -17.96 15.16
CA MET A 46 -19.95 -18.02 13.91
C MET A 46 -19.63 -19.47 13.53
N THR A 47 -19.10 -20.25 14.48
CA THR A 47 -18.74 -21.66 14.26
C THR A 47 -19.94 -22.49 13.85
N GLU A 48 -21.11 -22.28 14.46
CA GLU A 48 -22.34 -22.97 14.06
C GLU A 48 -22.73 -22.63 12.61
N GLN A 49 -22.67 -21.34 12.23
CA GLN A 49 -23.01 -20.92 10.86
C GLN A 49 -22.01 -21.48 9.83
N LEU A 50 -20.72 -21.50 10.14
CA LEU A 50 -19.70 -22.09 9.27
C LEU A 50 -19.94 -23.58 9.06
N GLN A 51 -20.27 -24.33 10.13
CA GLN A 51 -20.56 -25.75 10.03
C GLN A 51 -21.79 -26.01 9.14
N GLN A 52 -22.86 -25.24 9.31
CA GLN A 52 -24.05 -25.32 8.45
C GLN A 52 -23.72 -25.08 6.97
N ASN A 53 -22.88 -24.07 6.67
CA ASN A 53 -22.47 -23.78 5.30
C ASN A 53 -21.59 -24.89 4.72
N ILE A 54 -20.66 -25.43 5.51
CA ILE A 54 -19.80 -26.55 5.11
C ILE A 54 -20.66 -27.76 4.75
N ASP A 55 -21.65 -28.11 5.57
CA ASP A 55 -22.53 -29.26 5.32
C ASP A 55 -23.39 -29.06 4.07
N SER A 56 -23.90 -27.84 3.85
CA SER A 56 -24.62 -27.46 2.64
C SER A 56 -23.74 -27.58 1.38
N LEU A 57 -22.50 -27.07 1.44
CA LEU A 57 -21.55 -27.12 0.33
C LEU A 57 -21.07 -28.55 0.02
N LYS A 58 -20.91 -29.40 1.05
CA LYS A 58 -20.66 -30.84 0.89
C LYS A 58 -21.84 -31.53 0.20
N ALA A 59 -23.08 -31.25 0.61
CA ALA A 59 -24.28 -31.82 0.00
C ALA A 59 -24.43 -31.42 -1.48
N MET A 60 -23.95 -30.23 -1.86
CA MET A 60 -23.91 -29.76 -3.24
C MET A 60 -22.70 -30.28 -4.05
N GLY A 61 -21.79 -31.04 -3.44
CA GLY A 61 -20.57 -31.53 -4.09
C GLY A 61 -19.55 -30.42 -4.41
N ARG A 62 -19.64 -29.27 -3.74
CA ARG A 62 -18.72 -28.13 -3.90
C ARG A 62 -17.48 -28.23 -3.02
N ILE A 63 -17.56 -29.02 -1.95
CA ILE A 63 -16.45 -29.31 -1.04
C ILE A 63 -16.32 -30.83 -0.88
N SER A 64 -15.10 -31.35 -0.98
CA SER A 64 -14.79 -32.77 -0.74
C SER A 64 -14.82 -33.11 0.75
N THR A 65 -15.26 -34.34 1.08
CA THR A 65 -15.15 -34.90 2.44
C THR A 65 -13.85 -35.63 2.69
N ALA A 66 -13.07 -35.91 1.64
CA ALA A 66 -11.77 -36.55 1.78
C ALA A 66 -10.67 -35.49 1.99
N LYS A 67 -9.84 -35.70 3.03
CA LYS A 67 -8.54 -35.02 3.16
C LYS A 67 -7.69 -35.40 1.95
N THR A 68 -7.20 -34.40 1.22
CA THR A 68 -6.51 -34.65 -0.06
C THR A 68 -5.04 -34.23 -0.02
N ILE A 69 -4.75 -33.01 0.43
CA ILE A 69 -3.40 -32.43 0.43
C ILE A 69 -3.30 -31.51 1.65
N ASP A 70 -2.25 -31.72 2.46
CA ASP A 70 -1.83 -30.79 3.52
C ASP A 70 -1.41 -29.47 2.88
N ILE A 71 -2.04 -28.37 3.29
CA ILE A 71 -1.74 -27.06 2.71
C ILE A 71 -0.50 -26.43 3.35
N LYS A 72 0.14 -25.56 2.58
CA LYS A 72 1.07 -24.55 3.09
C LYS A 72 0.45 -23.18 2.84
N LEU A 73 0.72 -22.26 3.75
CA LEU A 73 0.22 -20.90 3.75
C LEU A 73 1.28 -19.97 3.14
N GLY A 74 0.89 -19.24 2.10
CA GLY A 74 1.55 -18.04 1.64
C GLY A 74 1.15 -16.82 2.47
N TRP A 75 1.89 -15.73 2.29
CA TRP A 75 1.69 -14.49 3.04
C TRP A 75 0.28 -13.92 2.82
N PRO A 76 -0.50 -13.60 3.87
CA PRO A 76 -1.93 -13.29 3.75
C PRO A 76 -2.21 -11.82 3.40
N LEU A 77 -1.17 -11.00 3.21
CA LEU A 77 -1.28 -9.60 2.82
C LEU A 77 -0.58 -9.33 1.49
N ARG A 78 -1.05 -8.30 0.78
CA ARG A 78 -0.40 -7.79 -0.43
C ARG A 78 -0.49 -6.27 -0.47
N GLY A 79 0.65 -5.60 -0.56
CA GLY A 79 0.70 -4.16 -0.84
C GLY A 79 0.28 -3.88 -2.28
N GLN A 80 -0.43 -2.79 -2.52
CA GLN A 80 -0.79 -2.35 -3.87
C GLN A 80 0.43 -1.77 -4.61
N ASP A 81 0.38 -1.78 -5.94
CA ASP A 81 1.48 -1.35 -6.81
C ASP A 81 1.90 0.12 -6.62
N HIS A 82 1.00 0.96 -6.10
CA HIS A 82 1.28 2.36 -5.78
C HIS A 82 1.87 2.58 -4.39
N LEU A 83 2.20 1.52 -3.64
CA LEU A 83 2.99 1.62 -2.41
C LEU A 83 4.48 1.61 -2.73
N PHE A 84 5.17 2.68 -2.33
CA PHE A 84 6.62 2.86 -2.52
C PHE A 84 7.39 2.66 -1.21
N ASP A 85 6.73 2.15 -0.17
CA ASP A 85 7.37 1.76 1.09
C ASP A 85 8.17 0.47 0.86
N PHE A 86 9.22 0.23 1.65
CA PHE A 86 9.96 -1.04 1.59
C PHE A 86 9.12 -2.20 2.11
N ASP A 87 8.24 -1.90 3.07
CA ASP A 87 7.25 -2.82 3.59
C ASP A 87 6.06 -2.07 4.19
N TYR A 88 4.93 -2.73 4.34
CA TYR A 88 3.63 -2.12 4.63
C TYR A 88 2.95 -2.69 5.89
N HIS A 89 3.62 -3.57 6.63
CA HIS A 89 3.03 -4.27 7.76
C HIS A 89 4.00 -4.45 8.94
N GLY A 90 3.46 -4.87 10.07
CA GLY A 90 4.17 -5.57 11.14
C GLY A 90 3.33 -6.72 11.66
N VAL A 91 3.95 -7.61 12.45
CA VAL A 91 3.26 -8.72 13.11
C VAL A 91 3.17 -8.42 14.60
N SER A 92 1.99 -8.61 15.18
CA SER A 92 1.79 -8.56 16.63
C SER A 92 0.86 -9.69 17.04
N ASN A 93 0.82 -9.96 18.35
CA ASN A 93 -0.13 -10.86 18.98
C ASN A 93 -0.27 -12.20 18.24
N PHE A 94 0.65 -13.13 18.47
CA PHE A 94 0.50 -14.52 18.04
C PHE A 94 -0.63 -15.21 18.81
N VAL A 95 -0.90 -16.47 18.48
CA VAL A 95 -1.91 -17.26 19.19
C VAL A 95 -1.47 -17.43 20.65
N ASP A 96 -2.38 -17.23 21.59
CA ASP A 96 -2.14 -17.58 22.98
C ASP A 96 -2.45 -19.07 23.20
N LEU A 97 -1.41 -19.87 23.34
CA LEU A 97 -1.49 -21.31 23.54
C LEU A 97 -1.83 -21.70 24.98
N ASN A 98 -1.85 -20.73 25.90
CA ASN A 98 -2.16 -20.99 27.29
C ASN A 98 -3.65 -20.73 27.57
N ASN A 99 -4.39 -21.84 27.71
CA ASN A 99 -5.82 -21.78 28.01
C ASN A 99 -6.17 -21.25 29.42
N SER A 100 -5.19 -20.87 30.24
CA SER A 100 -5.37 -20.45 31.64
C SER A 100 -5.46 -18.93 31.81
N PHE A 101 -6.39 -18.25 31.16
CA PHE A 101 -6.56 -16.79 31.26
C PHE A 101 -7.21 -16.33 32.59
N PRO A 102 -7.03 -15.05 33.03
CA PRO A 102 -6.27 -13.98 32.39
C PRO A 102 -4.82 -13.83 32.89
N ASN A 103 -4.00 -13.10 32.12
CA ASN A 103 -2.59 -12.78 32.31
C ASN A 103 -1.65 -13.99 32.35
N GLN A 104 -1.97 -15.06 31.63
CA GLN A 104 -1.10 -16.22 31.48
C GLN A 104 -0.88 -16.47 30.00
N ILE A 105 0.07 -15.76 29.42
CA ILE A 105 0.26 -15.73 27.97
C ILE A 105 1.39 -16.68 27.58
N THR A 106 1.23 -17.45 26.51
CA THR A 106 2.30 -18.24 25.91
C THR A 106 2.13 -18.39 24.40
N ASP A 107 3.04 -17.84 23.61
CA ASP A 107 3.05 -18.03 22.14
C ASP A 107 3.84 -19.26 21.69
N TYR A 108 3.90 -19.50 20.37
CA TYR A 108 4.60 -20.64 19.76
C TYR A 108 6.08 -20.76 20.14
N THR A 109 6.76 -19.67 20.51
CA THR A 109 8.16 -19.68 20.96
C THR A 109 8.33 -19.85 22.46
N CYS A 110 7.24 -20.07 23.19
CA CYS A 110 7.16 -19.95 24.65
C CYS A 110 7.36 -18.50 25.14
N GLY A 111 7.15 -17.52 24.26
CA GLY A 111 7.24 -16.11 24.53
C GLY A 111 5.93 -15.53 25.08
N SER A 112 5.85 -14.20 25.07
CA SER A 112 4.70 -13.44 25.54
C SER A 112 4.19 -12.44 24.50
N ARG A 113 4.46 -12.64 23.20
CA ARG A 113 3.93 -11.78 22.12
C ARG A 113 2.51 -12.22 21.77
N SER A 114 1.63 -12.20 22.75
CA SER A 114 0.20 -12.46 22.62
C SER A 114 -0.51 -11.73 23.77
N TYR A 115 -1.82 -11.94 23.93
CA TYR A 115 -2.58 -11.36 25.04
C TYR A 115 -3.85 -12.16 25.33
N ASP A 116 -4.38 -11.96 26.53
CA ASP A 116 -5.68 -12.42 26.95
C ASP A 116 -6.43 -11.26 27.64
N LEU A 117 -7.73 -11.41 27.85
CA LEU A 117 -8.56 -10.40 28.53
C LEU A 117 -9.25 -11.00 29.75
N GLU A 118 -9.47 -10.17 30.78
CA GLU A 118 -10.27 -10.56 31.96
C GLU A 118 -11.70 -10.98 31.62
N SER A 119 -12.21 -10.62 30.43
CA SER A 119 -13.50 -11.07 29.91
C SER A 119 -13.54 -12.57 29.59
N GLY A 120 -12.38 -13.23 29.58
CA GLY A 120 -12.21 -14.62 29.20
C GLY A 120 -11.81 -14.84 27.74
N TYR A 121 -11.36 -13.78 27.05
CA TYR A 121 -10.85 -13.89 25.70
C TYR A 121 -9.39 -14.37 25.73
N ASN A 122 -9.13 -15.46 25.02
CA ASN A 122 -7.80 -15.98 24.75
C ASN A 122 -7.49 -15.72 23.27
N HIS A 123 -6.40 -15.02 22.94
CA HIS A 123 -6.15 -14.60 21.57
C HIS A 123 -5.96 -15.80 20.64
N ALA A 124 -6.82 -15.91 19.63
CA ALA A 124 -7.00 -17.13 18.84
C ALA A 124 -6.26 -17.11 17.49
N GLY A 125 -5.66 -15.98 17.13
CA GLY A 125 -5.08 -15.75 15.81
C GLY A 125 -3.71 -15.09 15.87
N THR A 126 -3.25 -14.66 14.70
CA THR A 126 -2.10 -13.77 14.56
C THR A 126 -2.55 -12.44 13.95
N ASP A 127 -2.09 -11.33 14.51
CA ASP A 127 -2.41 -10.00 14.01
C ASP A 127 -1.34 -9.47 13.06
N PHE A 128 -1.76 -9.16 11.84
CA PHE A 128 -0.94 -8.48 10.84
C PHE A 128 -1.43 -7.04 10.67
N PHE A 129 -0.77 -6.10 11.34
CA PHE A 129 -1.16 -4.68 11.31
C PHE A 129 -0.46 -3.94 10.16
N THR A 130 -1.09 -2.87 9.67
CA THR A 130 -0.52 -2.04 8.59
C THR A 130 0.33 -0.91 9.16
N TRP A 131 1.49 -0.65 8.56
CA TRP A 131 2.46 0.32 9.10
C TRP A 131 3.40 0.85 8.00
N PRO A 132 3.78 2.15 8.02
CA PRO A 132 3.29 3.23 8.87
C PRO A 132 1.95 3.84 8.43
N PHE A 133 1.36 4.68 9.27
CA PHE A 133 0.12 5.42 8.97
C PHE A 133 -1.07 4.53 8.58
N ALA A 134 -1.39 3.54 9.42
CA ALA A 134 -2.43 2.54 9.19
C ALA A 134 -3.74 3.10 8.60
N TRP A 135 -4.29 4.19 9.17
CA TRP A 135 -5.55 4.78 8.69
C TRP A 135 -5.44 5.45 7.31
N ASN A 136 -4.28 5.96 6.92
CA ASN A 136 -4.03 6.43 5.55
C ASN A 136 -4.04 5.23 4.59
N LYS A 137 -3.44 4.11 5.00
CA LYS A 137 -3.44 2.86 4.22
C LYS A 137 -4.84 2.28 4.04
N VAL A 138 -5.69 2.33 5.07
CA VAL A 138 -7.12 1.97 4.95
C VAL A 138 -7.86 2.91 3.99
N GLN A 139 -7.63 4.22 4.10
CA GLN A 139 -8.30 5.21 3.24
C GLN A 139 -7.97 5.00 1.76
N ASN A 140 -6.72 4.64 1.47
CA ASN A 140 -6.19 4.48 0.11
C ASN A 140 -6.26 3.05 -0.45
N ASP A 141 -6.82 2.10 0.31
CA ASP A 141 -6.88 0.67 -0.07
C ASP A 141 -5.51 0.04 -0.33
N ASP A 142 -4.50 0.52 0.39
CA ASP A 142 -3.07 0.25 0.16
C ASP A 142 -2.66 -1.21 0.45
N VAL A 143 -3.39 -1.92 1.32
CA VAL A 143 -3.03 -3.27 1.76
C VAL A 143 -4.23 -4.20 1.62
N ALA A 144 -4.15 -5.08 0.62
CA ALA A 144 -5.12 -6.14 0.41
C ALA A 144 -4.86 -7.32 1.33
N VAL A 145 -5.95 -7.96 1.75
CA VAL A 145 -5.94 -9.30 2.31
C VAL A 145 -6.13 -10.29 1.17
N VAL A 146 -5.27 -11.30 1.11
CA VAL A 146 -5.27 -12.33 0.07
C VAL A 146 -5.37 -13.72 0.69
N ALA A 147 -5.89 -14.68 -0.07
CA ALA A 147 -6.01 -16.06 0.39
C ALA A 147 -4.60 -16.64 0.62
N ALA A 148 -4.33 -17.05 1.85
CA ALA A 148 -3.05 -17.65 2.22
C ALA A 148 -2.85 -19.02 1.57
N ALA A 149 -3.90 -19.72 1.18
CA ALA A 149 -3.80 -20.99 0.44
C ALA A 149 -5.04 -21.21 -0.43
N PRO A 150 -4.97 -22.10 -1.44
CA PRO A 150 -6.13 -22.43 -2.25
C PRO A 150 -7.25 -23.06 -1.40
N GLY A 151 -8.50 -22.77 -1.74
CA GLY A 151 -9.63 -23.30 -0.99
C GLY A 151 -10.98 -22.87 -1.53
N VAL A 152 -12.03 -23.12 -0.75
CA VAL A 152 -13.42 -22.75 -1.06
C VAL A 152 -13.89 -21.71 -0.05
N ILE A 153 -14.48 -20.62 -0.53
CA ILE A 153 -15.12 -19.63 0.36
C ILE A 153 -16.33 -20.28 1.01
N ILE A 154 -16.34 -20.41 2.33
CA ILE A 154 -17.46 -21.03 3.08
C ILE A 154 -18.37 -20.00 3.73
N GLN A 155 -17.90 -18.78 3.93
CA GLN A 155 -18.69 -17.64 4.39
C GLN A 155 -17.98 -16.34 4.03
N LYS A 156 -18.76 -15.26 3.87
CA LYS A 156 -18.31 -13.89 3.71
C LYS A 156 -19.28 -12.96 4.42
N ILE A 157 -18.77 -12.03 5.20
CA ILE A 157 -19.54 -11.02 5.93
C ILE A 157 -18.97 -9.66 5.56
N ASP A 158 -19.84 -8.75 5.12
CA ASP A 158 -19.46 -7.40 4.70
C ASP A 158 -20.56 -6.40 5.07
N GLY A 159 -20.25 -5.11 4.97
CA GLY A 159 -21.19 -3.99 5.21
C GLY A 159 -21.21 -3.49 6.65
N ASN A 160 -20.44 -4.07 7.57
CA ASN A 160 -20.30 -3.57 8.95
C ASN A 160 -19.28 -2.43 9.02
N GLN A 161 -19.48 -1.48 9.92
CA GLN A 161 -18.54 -0.38 10.15
C GLN A 161 -17.13 -0.89 10.48
N ASP A 162 -16.12 -0.23 9.91
CA ASP A 162 -14.70 -0.59 9.92
C ASP A 162 -13.78 0.46 10.52
N GLN A 163 -14.35 1.42 11.25
CA GLN A 163 -13.64 2.50 11.92
C GLN A 163 -13.55 2.30 13.44
N SER A 164 -13.48 1.05 13.91
CA SER A 164 -13.40 0.75 15.34
C SER A 164 -12.04 1.14 15.91
N CYS A 165 -12.09 1.65 17.14
CA CYS A 165 -10.95 2.07 17.96
C CYS A 165 -11.04 1.51 19.40
N SER A 166 -11.96 0.58 19.61
CA SER A 166 -12.32 -0.02 20.90
C SER A 166 -13.22 -1.23 20.69
N PHE A 167 -13.38 -2.04 21.72
CA PHE A 167 -14.30 -3.18 21.71
C PHE A 167 -15.74 -2.71 21.89
N ASN A 168 -16.49 -2.67 20.78
CA ASN A 168 -17.82 -2.07 20.69
C ASN A 168 -18.96 -3.10 20.52
N ASN A 169 -18.65 -4.39 20.65
CA ASN A 169 -19.51 -5.55 20.39
C ASN A 169 -20.22 -5.51 19.03
N THR A 170 -19.51 -5.04 18.00
CA THR A 170 -19.97 -5.04 16.61
C THR A 170 -19.44 -6.25 15.87
N GLN A 171 -20.17 -6.69 14.84
CA GLN A 171 -19.71 -7.75 13.95
C GLN A 171 -18.61 -7.22 13.03
N TRP A 172 -17.57 -8.03 12.81
CA TRP A 172 -16.52 -7.72 11.85
C TRP A 172 -16.93 -8.06 10.41
N ASN A 173 -16.26 -7.46 9.44
CA ASN A 173 -16.26 -7.94 8.06
C ASN A 173 -15.17 -9.01 7.95
N ALA A 174 -15.48 -10.13 7.31
CA ALA A 174 -14.58 -11.27 7.27
C ALA A 174 -14.85 -12.18 6.07
N VAL A 175 -13.81 -12.90 5.63
CA VAL A 175 -13.90 -14.01 4.68
C VAL A 175 -13.40 -15.28 5.35
N TYR A 176 -14.03 -16.41 5.05
CA TYR A 176 -13.69 -17.72 5.62
C TYR A 176 -13.41 -18.69 4.48
N VAL A 177 -12.21 -19.27 4.44
CA VAL A 177 -11.77 -20.16 3.38
C VAL A 177 -11.50 -21.54 3.97
N ARG A 178 -12.14 -22.57 3.42
CA ARG A 178 -11.87 -23.98 3.76
C ARG A 178 -10.88 -24.58 2.78
N HIS A 179 -9.86 -25.23 3.30
CA HIS A 179 -8.78 -25.84 2.52
C HIS A 179 -8.99 -27.33 2.27
N SER A 180 -8.15 -27.90 1.41
CA SER A 180 -8.19 -29.29 0.94
C SER A 180 -7.85 -30.34 2.01
N ASP A 181 -7.14 -29.92 3.06
CA ASP A 181 -6.85 -30.72 4.25
C ASP A 181 -7.98 -30.70 5.28
N GLY A 182 -8.99 -29.86 5.06
CA GLY A 182 -10.12 -29.67 5.94
C GLY A 182 -9.92 -28.57 6.99
N SER A 183 -8.79 -27.88 7.02
CA SER A 183 -8.62 -26.67 7.83
C SER A 183 -9.48 -25.52 7.32
N VAL A 184 -9.72 -24.52 8.17
CA VAL A 184 -10.47 -23.30 7.84
C VAL A 184 -9.68 -22.09 8.31
N ALA A 185 -9.32 -21.22 7.37
CA ALA A 185 -8.71 -19.92 7.65
C ALA A 185 -9.77 -18.83 7.77
N TRP A 186 -9.67 -18.01 8.81
CA TRP A 186 -10.53 -16.86 9.09
C TRP A 186 -9.74 -15.59 8.81
N TYR A 187 -10.29 -14.70 7.97
CA TYR A 187 -9.66 -13.43 7.60
C TYR A 187 -10.55 -12.30 8.11
N GLY A 188 -10.21 -11.74 9.29
CA GLY A 188 -11.03 -10.79 10.02
C GLY A 188 -10.68 -9.31 9.82
N HIS A 189 -11.49 -8.45 10.44
CA HIS A 189 -11.33 -6.99 10.49
C HIS A 189 -11.26 -6.28 9.13
N LEU A 190 -11.92 -6.82 8.10
CA LEU A 190 -11.85 -6.24 6.75
C LEU A 190 -12.56 -4.88 6.65
N LYS A 191 -12.12 -4.05 5.71
CA LYS A 191 -12.74 -2.76 5.36
C LYS A 191 -14.15 -2.97 4.81
N THR A 192 -15.07 -2.06 5.14
CA THR A 192 -16.47 -2.11 4.68
C THR A 192 -16.55 -2.03 3.16
N ASN A 193 -17.36 -2.89 2.56
CA ASN A 193 -17.56 -2.99 1.10
C ASN A 193 -16.27 -3.30 0.33
N SER A 194 -15.33 -4.00 0.96
CA SER A 194 -14.08 -4.40 0.30
C SER A 194 -13.98 -5.91 0.05
N THR A 195 -14.86 -6.73 0.64
CA THR A 195 -14.69 -8.17 0.54
C THR A 195 -14.83 -8.66 -0.90
N THR A 196 -14.10 -9.73 -1.26
CA THR A 196 -14.07 -10.33 -2.61
C THR A 196 -15.45 -10.45 -3.24
N GLU A 197 -15.57 -10.20 -4.54
CA GLU A 197 -16.86 -10.32 -5.25
C GLU A 197 -17.33 -11.77 -5.41
N LYS A 198 -16.43 -12.74 -5.18
CA LYS A 198 -16.77 -14.17 -5.22
C LYS A 198 -17.83 -14.55 -4.20
N ASN A 199 -18.60 -15.59 -4.56
CA ASN A 199 -19.69 -16.08 -3.74
C ASN A 199 -19.23 -17.21 -2.81
N VAL A 200 -20.03 -17.47 -1.79
CA VAL A 200 -19.88 -18.69 -0.98
C VAL A 200 -20.01 -19.92 -1.88
N GLY A 201 -19.03 -20.82 -1.82
CA GLY A 201 -18.90 -22.01 -2.65
C GLY A 201 -18.06 -21.84 -3.91
N ASP A 202 -17.47 -20.66 -4.14
CA ASP A 202 -16.48 -20.43 -5.19
C ASP A 202 -15.06 -20.76 -4.67
N ASN A 203 -14.20 -21.22 -5.59
CA ASN A 203 -12.80 -21.50 -5.29
C ASN A 203 -11.97 -20.22 -5.30
N VAL A 204 -10.95 -20.17 -4.45
CA VAL A 204 -9.87 -19.18 -4.47
C VAL A 204 -8.52 -19.88 -4.61
N THR A 205 -7.57 -19.23 -5.25
CA THR A 205 -6.16 -19.66 -5.27
C THR A 205 -5.34 -18.89 -4.23
N GLU A 206 -4.16 -19.39 -3.88
CA GLU A 206 -3.19 -18.63 -3.08
C GLU A 206 -2.90 -17.26 -3.73
N GLY A 207 -2.79 -16.22 -2.91
CA GLY A 207 -2.53 -14.84 -3.34
C GLY A 207 -3.74 -14.13 -3.98
N GLU A 208 -4.89 -14.80 -4.07
CA GLU A 208 -6.10 -14.20 -4.63
C GLU A 208 -6.76 -13.22 -3.64
N TYR A 209 -7.29 -12.10 -4.15
CA TYR A 209 -7.89 -11.04 -3.36
C TYR A 209 -9.12 -11.50 -2.54
N LEU A 210 -9.11 -11.20 -1.24
CA LEU A 210 -10.21 -11.46 -0.31
C LEU A 210 -10.84 -10.19 0.27
N GLY A 211 -10.09 -9.10 0.38
CA GLY A 211 -10.59 -7.80 0.83
C GLY A 211 -9.48 -6.78 1.09
N ILE A 212 -9.80 -5.67 1.75
CA ILE A 212 -8.82 -4.69 2.25
C ILE A 212 -8.72 -4.78 3.78
N VAL A 213 -7.53 -4.60 4.33
CA VAL A 213 -7.34 -4.48 5.79
C VAL A 213 -8.11 -3.28 6.31
N GLY A 214 -8.93 -3.46 7.34
CA GLY A 214 -9.70 -2.41 7.99
C GLY A 214 -9.65 -2.53 9.51
N SER A 215 -10.64 -1.97 10.19
CA SER A 215 -10.82 -2.09 11.65
C SER A 215 -12.29 -2.34 11.98
N SER A 216 -12.90 -3.37 11.38
CA SER A 216 -14.31 -3.72 11.64
C SER A 216 -14.49 -4.61 12.86
N GLY A 217 -15.67 -4.57 13.47
CA GLY A 217 -15.95 -5.33 14.69
C GLY A 217 -15.21 -4.79 15.92
N ASN A 218 -14.87 -5.69 16.84
CA ASN A 218 -14.12 -5.37 18.05
C ASN A 218 -12.63 -5.25 17.77
N SER A 219 -12.19 -4.04 17.43
CA SER A 219 -10.79 -3.75 17.12
C SER A 219 -10.37 -2.38 17.65
N THR A 220 -9.12 -2.25 18.08
CA THR A 220 -8.52 -0.98 18.49
C THR A 220 -7.80 -0.23 17.36
N GLY A 221 -7.65 -0.83 16.17
CA GLY A 221 -7.07 -0.17 14.99
C GLY A 221 -6.86 -1.12 13.80
N PRO A 222 -6.37 -0.63 12.65
CA PRO A 222 -6.36 -1.42 11.42
C PRO A 222 -5.35 -2.58 11.42
N HIS A 223 -5.86 -3.80 11.29
CA HIS A 223 -5.08 -5.03 11.15
C HIS A 223 -5.91 -6.14 10.52
N LEU A 224 -5.24 -7.17 10.00
CA LEU A 224 -5.84 -8.46 9.73
C LEU A 224 -5.66 -9.34 10.96
N HIS A 225 -6.76 -9.82 11.53
CA HIS A 225 -6.73 -10.95 12.47
C HIS A 225 -6.90 -12.24 11.67
N PHE A 226 -5.88 -13.10 11.69
CA PHE A 226 -5.85 -14.36 10.95
C PHE A 226 -5.90 -15.54 11.92
N GLU A 227 -6.97 -16.33 11.87
CA GLU A 227 -7.08 -17.59 12.63
C GLU A 227 -7.02 -18.78 11.68
N LEU A 228 -6.38 -19.86 12.12
CA LEU A 228 -6.44 -21.15 11.46
C LEU A 228 -7.10 -22.16 12.39
N HIS A 229 -8.08 -22.89 11.86
CA HIS A 229 -8.74 -23.98 12.56
C HIS A 229 -8.49 -25.30 11.86
N ASP A 230 -8.24 -26.37 12.61
CA ASP A 230 -8.14 -27.72 12.07
C ASP A 230 -9.51 -28.24 11.57
N GLU A 231 -9.54 -29.48 11.05
CA GLU A 231 -10.78 -30.10 10.58
C GLU A 231 -11.85 -30.32 11.67
N ASN A 232 -11.45 -30.27 12.94
CA ASN A 232 -12.30 -30.42 14.11
C ASN A 232 -12.72 -29.06 14.70
N GLY A 233 -12.25 -27.94 14.14
CA GLY A 233 -12.51 -26.59 14.61
C GLY A 233 -11.58 -26.10 15.72
N ALA A 234 -10.55 -26.88 16.11
CA ALA A 234 -9.56 -26.47 17.10
C ALA A 234 -8.63 -25.40 16.51
N ILE A 235 -8.30 -24.38 17.30
CA ILE A 235 -7.35 -23.33 16.91
C ILE A 235 -5.96 -23.95 16.70
N VAL A 236 -5.32 -23.54 15.62
CA VAL A 236 -3.96 -23.93 15.23
C VAL A 236 -3.12 -22.67 15.14
N ASP A 237 -2.01 -22.65 15.87
CA ASP A 237 -0.95 -21.68 15.58
C ASP A 237 -0.14 -22.19 14.37
N PRO A 238 -0.13 -21.45 13.24
CA PRO A 238 0.54 -21.91 12.02
C PRO A 238 2.07 -21.81 12.08
N PHE A 239 2.64 -21.16 13.09
CA PHE A 239 4.09 -20.98 13.24
C PHE A 239 4.74 -22.15 13.98
N GLU A 240 5.80 -22.75 13.46
CA GLU A 240 6.55 -23.78 14.18
C GLU A 240 7.38 -23.18 15.30
N GLY A 241 7.27 -23.75 16.50
CA GLY A 241 8.07 -23.37 17.64
C GLY A 241 8.01 -24.36 18.81
N ALA A 242 8.80 -24.09 19.84
CA ALA A 242 9.02 -25.01 20.94
C ALA A 242 7.79 -25.25 21.85
N CYS A 243 6.77 -24.39 21.78
CA CYS A 243 5.60 -24.43 22.65
C CYS A 243 4.29 -24.83 21.97
N ASN A 244 4.29 -25.07 20.66
CA ASN A 244 3.14 -25.67 19.99
C ASN A 244 3.41 -27.12 19.59
N SER A 245 2.37 -27.79 19.08
CA SER A 245 2.37 -29.23 18.80
C SER A 245 2.37 -29.56 17.30
N ILE A 246 2.79 -28.62 16.45
CA ILE A 246 2.89 -28.87 15.01
C ILE A 246 4.26 -29.47 14.68
N ASP A 247 4.31 -30.42 13.74
CA ASP A 247 5.54 -31.12 13.35
C ASP A 247 6.47 -30.25 12.49
N GLU A 248 5.89 -29.32 11.73
CA GLU A 248 6.60 -28.36 10.87
C GLU A 248 5.75 -27.10 10.68
N SER A 249 6.38 -26.00 10.24
CA SER A 249 5.67 -24.75 9.97
C SER A 249 4.59 -24.94 8.92
N LEU A 250 3.44 -24.31 9.08
CA LEU A 250 2.40 -24.31 8.06
C LEU A 250 2.62 -23.21 7.01
N TRP A 251 3.56 -22.30 7.21
CA TRP A 251 3.93 -21.28 6.22
C TRP A 251 4.90 -21.85 5.17
N HIS A 252 4.80 -21.41 3.91
CA HIS A 252 5.83 -21.70 2.89
C HIS A 252 7.19 -21.18 3.34
N ASP A 253 7.22 -19.92 3.78
CA ASP A 253 8.39 -19.23 4.31
C ASP A 253 8.03 -18.62 5.67
N GLN A 254 8.28 -19.38 6.74
CA GLN A 254 8.10 -18.86 8.09
C GLN A 254 9.05 -17.72 8.36
N ARG A 255 8.49 -16.58 8.78
CA ARG A 255 9.27 -15.43 9.23
C ARG A 255 9.80 -15.63 10.64
N ASP A 256 10.91 -14.96 10.91
CA ASP A 256 11.50 -14.94 12.24
C ASP A 256 10.53 -14.37 13.27
N TYR A 257 10.64 -14.85 14.51
CA TYR A 257 9.80 -14.39 15.62
C TYR A 257 9.95 -12.88 15.89
N TYR A 258 11.11 -12.28 15.56
CA TYR A 258 11.29 -10.84 15.46
C TYR A 258 11.81 -10.52 14.06
N ASP A 259 10.94 -10.06 13.16
CA ASP A 259 11.29 -9.71 11.78
C ASP A 259 11.75 -8.24 11.69
N SER A 260 12.89 -7.95 12.32
CA SER A 260 13.42 -6.59 12.39
C SER A 260 13.73 -6.03 11.00
N GLY A 261 13.13 -4.91 10.64
CA GLY A 261 13.32 -4.28 9.32
C GLY A 261 12.79 -2.86 9.24
N LEU A 262 12.97 -2.21 8.10
CA LEU A 262 12.36 -0.91 7.81
C LEU A 262 11.09 -1.12 6.98
N ASN A 263 10.03 -0.42 7.37
CA ASN A 263 8.86 -0.24 6.53
C ASN A 263 9.06 0.92 5.57
N ALA A 264 9.56 2.06 6.07
CA ALA A 264 9.73 3.24 5.25
C ALA A 264 10.92 4.11 5.70
N LEU A 265 11.51 4.78 4.71
CA LEU A 265 12.50 5.84 4.88
C LEU A 265 12.01 7.05 4.08
N ARG A 266 11.82 8.20 4.73
CA ARG A 266 11.12 9.34 4.14
C ARG A 266 11.72 10.67 4.56
N THR A 267 11.50 11.68 3.72
CA THR A 267 11.75 13.08 4.04
C THR A 267 10.43 13.82 4.22
N HIS A 268 10.43 14.77 5.15
CA HIS A 268 9.24 15.50 5.57
C HIS A 268 9.49 17.00 5.67
N GLY A 269 8.45 17.78 5.40
CA GLY A 269 8.49 19.24 5.59
C GLY A 269 8.15 19.68 7.02
N SER A 270 7.60 18.78 7.83
CA SER A 270 7.23 18.96 9.23
C SER A 270 7.14 17.61 9.92
N ALA A 271 7.16 17.56 11.25
CA ALA A 271 7.13 16.29 11.98
C ALA A 271 5.88 15.48 11.59
N PRO A 272 5.98 14.16 11.40
CA PRO A 272 4.82 13.33 11.12
C PRO A 272 3.83 13.37 12.29
N VAL A 273 2.54 13.45 11.99
CA VAL A 273 1.48 13.50 13.00
C VAL A 273 0.62 12.24 12.92
N PHE A 274 0.61 11.47 13.99
CA PHE A 274 -0.31 10.35 14.16
C PHE A 274 -1.55 10.85 14.90
N ASN A 275 -2.64 11.01 14.16
CA ASN A 275 -3.91 11.49 14.72
C ASN A 275 -4.57 10.41 15.59
N GLN A 276 -5.53 10.85 16.41
CA GLN A 276 -6.34 9.92 17.19
C GLN A 276 -7.18 9.04 16.26
N CYS A 277 -7.22 7.75 16.57
CA CYS A 277 -8.06 6.78 15.89
C CYS A 277 -9.54 7.27 15.84
N PRO A 278 -10.25 7.14 14.71
CA PRO A 278 -9.86 6.46 13.45
C PRO A 278 -9.31 7.43 12.38
N THR A 279 -8.89 8.64 12.77
CA THR A 279 -8.54 9.69 11.81
C THR A 279 -7.20 9.38 11.15
N PRO A 280 -7.10 9.45 9.80
CA PRO A 280 -5.81 9.38 9.11
C PRO A 280 -4.80 10.37 9.67
N GLY A 281 -3.54 9.95 9.76
CA GLY A 281 -2.45 10.82 10.17
C GLY A 281 -2.15 11.89 9.13
N ILE A 282 -1.28 12.82 9.50
CA ILE A 282 -0.70 13.81 8.58
C ILE A 282 0.76 13.40 8.41
N PRO A 283 1.12 12.66 7.33
CA PRO A 283 2.49 12.21 7.15
C PRO A 283 3.47 13.37 7.03
N ASN A 284 3.07 14.49 6.42
CA ASN A 284 3.95 15.61 6.08
C ASN A 284 5.12 15.22 5.15
N PHE A 285 4.93 14.19 4.32
CA PHE A 285 5.91 13.81 3.29
C PHE A 285 6.23 14.99 2.37
N LYS A 286 7.52 15.20 2.13
CA LYS A 286 8.04 16.24 1.23
C LYS A 286 9.35 15.73 0.66
N ASP A 287 9.44 15.67 -0.67
CA ASP A 287 10.60 15.16 -1.39
C ASP A 287 11.28 16.23 -2.25
N ALA A 288 10.82 17.48 -2.17
CA ALA A 288 11.42 18.61 -2.87
C ALA A 288 11.55 19.80 -1.92
N PHE A 289 12.75 20.34 -1.81
CA PHE A 289 13.09 21.41 -0.87
C PHE A 289 13.78 22.57 -1.58
N LEU A 290 13.68 23.78 -1.02
CA LEU A 290 14.52 24.90 -1.42
C LEU A 290 15.80 24.93 -0.57
N LYS A 291 16.87 25.56 -1.08
CA LYS A 291 18.06 25.87 -0.29
C LYS A 291 17.66 26.61 1.00
N GLY A 292 18.18 26.17 2.14
CA GLY A 292 17.83 26.75 3.45
C GLY A 292 16.58 26.18 4.10
N ASP A 293 15.81 25.32 3.41
CA ASP A 293 14.64 24.68 4.02
C ASP A 293 15.05 23.77 5.18
N GLN A 294 14.16 23.68 6.17
CA GLN A 294 14.21 22.59 7.14
C GLN A 294 13.72 21.30 6.49
N ILE A 295 14.45 20.22 6.77
CA ILE A 295 14.12 18.85 6.38
C ILE A 295 14.01 17.97 7.62
N ILE A 296 13.02 17.09 7.62
CA ILE A 296 12.89 16.04 8.62
C ILE A 296 13.19 14.71 7.97
N ASN A 297 14.23 14.05 8.47
CA ASN A 297 14.64 12.71 8.06
C ASN A 297 13.97 11.71 9.00
N ALA A 298 12.98 10.96 8.51
CA ALA A 298 12.22 10.02 9.32
C ALA A 298 12.39 8.59 8.84
N ILE A 299 12.34 7.68 9.80
CA ILE A 299 12.45 6.24 9.60
C ILE A 299 11.35 5.53 10.38
N TYR A 300 10.84 4.44 9.80
CA TYR A 300 9.75 3.64 10.34
C TYR A 300 10.21 2.18 10.35
N TYR A 301 10.29 1.60 11.55
CA TYR A 301 10.76 0.25 11.81
C TYR A 301 9.60 -0.71 12.10
N ARG A 302 9.79 -1.98 11.79
CA ARG A 302 9.09 -3.12 12.39
C ARG A 302 10.06 -3.94 13.23
N ASP A 303 9.56 -4.53 14.31
CA ASP A 303 10.28 -5.40 15.25
C ASP A 303 11.67 -4.90 15.64
N GLN A 304 11.79 -3.64 16.06
CA GLN A 304 13.05 -3.07 16.50
C GLN A 304 13.44 -3.65 17.87
N LEU A 305 14.61 -4.29 17.96
CA LEU A 305 15.13 -4.88 19.20
C LEU A 305 16.15 -3.98 19.90
N GLU A 306 16.26 -4.13 21.22
CA GLU A 306 17.27 -3.45 22.03
C GLU A 306 18.69 -3.67 21.46
N GLY A 307 19.46 -2.58 21.36
CA GLY A 307 20.84 -2.62 20.89
C GLY A 307 21.00 -2.76 19.37
N GLN A 308 19.93 -2.90 18.59
CA GLN A 308 20.02 -2.80 17.14
C GLN A 308 20.32 -1.36 16.73
N THR A 309 21.52 -1.16 16.18
CA THR A 309 22.00 0.15 15.73
C THR A 309 21.74 0.35 14.24
N ALA A 310 21.15 1.49 13.90
CA ALA A 310 21.09 2.00 12.53
C ALA A 310 22.10 3.12 12.33
N PHE A 311 22.67 3.18 11.12
CA PHE A 311 23.60 4.22 10.71
C PHE A 311 23.02 5.03 9.56
N TYR A 312 22.97 6.34 9.73
CA TYR A 312 22.28 7.27 8.87
C TYR A 312 23.29 8.17 8.16
N SER A 313 22.97 8.55 6.93
CA SER A 313 23.71 9.58 6.19
C SER A 313 22.79 10.37 5.27
N VAL A 314 23.05 11.67 5.15
CA VAL A 314 22.47 12.52 4.11
C VAL A 314 23.58 12.95 3.18
N ASN A 315 23.48 12.53 1.92
CA ASN A 315 24.53 12.68 0.91
C ASN A 315 24.11 13.71 -0.14
N ARG A 316 25.08 14.52 -0.53
CA ARG A 316 24.95 15.56 -1.55
C ARG A 316 24.93 14.98 -2.96
N PRO A 317 24.46 15.73 -3.97
CA PRO A 317 24.54 15.33 -5.37
C PRO A 317 25.98 15.02 -5.82
N SER A 318 26.98 15.71 -5.27
CA SER A 318 28.41 15.44 -5.52
C SER A 318 28.95 14.11 -4.94
N GLY A 319 28.12 13.37 -4.19
CA GLY A 319 28.49 12.13 -3.50
C GLY A 319 29.18 12.35 -2.15
N GLN A 320 29.33 13.59 -1.69
CA GLN A 320 29.86 13.89 -0.36
C GLN A 320 28.78 13.75 0.71
N THR A 321 29.10 13.12 1.85
CA THR A 321 28.18 13.08 2.99
C THR A 321 28.13 14.44 3.70
N LEU A 322 26.93 15.03 3.82
CA LEU A 322 26.72 16.26 4.58
C LEU A 322 26.55 15.96 6.07
N TRP A 323 25.68 15.00 6.40
CA TRP A 323 25.40 14.57 7.77
C TRP A 323 25.54 13.06 7.88
N ASN A 324 26.08 12.58 9.00
CA ASN A 324 25.98 11.20 9.41
C ASN A 324 25.78 11.11 10.92
N TRP A 325 25.08 10.07 11.35
CA TRP A 325 24.90 9.75 12.76
C TRP A 325 24.53 8.28 12.89
N SER A 326 24.54 7.76 14.12
CA SER A 326 23.96 6.47 14.46
C SER A 326 22.87 6.65 15.50
N HIS A 327 22.00 5.66 15.61
CA HIS A 327 21.07 5.55 16.73
C HIS A 327 20.74 4.07 16.98
N ALA A 328 20.76 3.67 18.24
CA ALA A 328 20.30 2.37 18.70
C ALA A 328 19.08 2.51 19.61
N LEU A 329 18.15 1.55 19.53
CA LEU A 329 17.10 1.45 20.52
C LEU A 329 17.71 1.10 21.88
N SER A 330 17.46 1.95 22.87
CA SER A 330 17.89 1.75 24.26
C SER A 330 16.67 1.62 25.18
N GLU A 331 16.81 0.85 26.26
CA GLU A 331 15.92 0.80 27.43
C GLU A 331 14.70 -0.14 27.35
N ILE A 332 14.20 -0.48 26.16
CA ILE A 332 13.08 -1.42 25.99
C ILE A 332 13.54 -2.63 25.18
N PRO A 333 13.21 -3.88 25.59
CA PRO A 333 13.66 -5.08 24.88
C PRO A 333 13.28 -5.11 23.39
N HIS A 334 12.09 -4.59 23.06
CA HIS A 334 11.50 -4.67 21.73
C HIS A 334 10.37 -3.65 21.53
N TYR A 335 10.24 -3.16 20.31
CA TYR A 335 9.04 -2.51 19.78
C TYR A 335 8.57 -3.22 18.51
N SER A 336 7.30 -3.67 18.48
CA SER A 336 6.72 -4.28 17.27
C SER A 336 6.72 -3.33 16.08
N ALA A 337 6.60 -2.03 16.35
CA ALA A 337 6.79 -0.96 15.39
C ALA A 337 7.24 0.31 16.11
N SER A 338 8.06 1.11 15.44
CA SER A 338 8.53 2.38 15.96
C SER A 338 8.84 3.35 14.82
N TYR A 339 8.90 4.63 15.14
CA TYR A 339 9.40 5.63 14.22
C TYR A 339 10.29 6.63 14.94
N TRP A 340 11.26 7.17 14.23
CA TRP A 340 12.19 8.16 14.75
C TRP A 340 12.47 9.20 13.68
N TYR A 341 12.67 10.44 14.09
CA TYR A 341 13.04 11.48 13.15
C TYR A 341 14.06 12.46 13.70
N TRP A 342 14.80 13.06 12.77
CA TRP A 342 15.77 14.12 13.04
C TRP A 342 15.46 15.33 12.17
N GLN A 343 15.47 16.50 12.79
CA GLN A 343 15.38 17.79 12.12
C GLN A 343 16.79 18.23 11.71
N ASN A 344 16.93 18.64 10.46
CA ASN A 344 18.14 19.23 9.92
C ASN A 344 17.76 20.44 9.06
N ASP A 345 18.63 21.45 9.01
CA ASP A 345 18.42 22.62 8.15
C ASP A 345 19.37 22.51 6.95
N LEU A 346 18.83 22.49 5.73
CA LEU A 346 19.65 22.50 4.53
C LEU A 346 20.51 23.76 4.50
N PRO A 347 21.80 23.68 4.10
CA PRO A 347 22.62 24.88 3.98
C PRO A 347 22.00 25.90 3.02
N VAL A 348 22.10 27.20 3.32
CA VAL A 348 21.67 28.26 2.40
C VAL A 348 22.45 28.25 1.08
N MET A 349 23.64 27.66 1.08
CA MET A 349 24.46 27.40 -0.11
C MET A 349 24.47 25.90 -0.45
N ALA A 350 23.36 25.19 -0.21
CA ALA A 350 23.24 23.78 -0.56
C ALA A 350 23.42 23.57 -2.07
N GLU A 351 24.02 22.44 -2.44
CA GLU A 351 24.10 21.98 -3.82
C GLU A 351 22.69 21.72 -4.35
N GLU A 352 22.38 22.24 -5.54
CA GLU A 352 21.16 21.90 -6.26
C GLU A 352 21.30 20.50 -6.87
N GLY A 353 20.22 19.72 -6.87
CA GLY A 353 20.22 18.37 -7.44
C GLY A 353 19.48 17.35 -6.59
N VAL A 354 19.72 16.08 -6.89
CA VAL A 354 19.19 14.94 -6.14
C VAL A 354 20.10 14.63 -4.96
N TRP A 355 19.53 14.69 -3.77
CA TRP A 355 20.14 14.30 -2.52
C TRP A 355 19.63 12.93 -2.10
N GLU A 356 20.44 12.24 -1.30
CA GLU A 356 20.13 10.90 -0.82
C GLU A 356 20.09 10.89 0.71
N PHE A 357 18.97 10.44 1.28
CA PHE A 357 18.91 9.99 2.66
C PHE A 357 19.09 8.47 2.69
N ARG A 358 20.17 8.01 3.32
CA ARG A 358 20.59 6.61 3.32
C ARG A 358 20.71 6.07 4.74
N VAL A 359 20.25 4.85 4.94
CA VAL A 359 20.34 4.12 6.22
C VAL A 359 20.91 2.74 6.01
N SER A 360 21.85 2.35 6.88
CA SER A 360 22.27 0.97 7.02
C SER A 360 21.74 0.38 8.32
N PHE A 361 21.02 -0.74 8.23
CA PHE A 361 20.40 -1.42 9.36
C PHE A 361 20.41 -2.93 9.10
N LEU A 362 20.93 -3.71 10.05
CA LEU A 362 21.03 -5.19 9.95
C LEU A 362 21.67 -5.71 8.64
N ASN A 363 22.72 -5.03 8.17
CA ASN A 363 23.44 -5.28 6.90
C ASN A 363 22.67 -4.92 5.62
N GLU A 364 21.43 -4.48 5.73
CA GLU A 364 20.68 -3.91 4.62
C GLU A 364 20.98 -2.42 4.47
N VAL A 365 20.82 -1.92 3.25
CA VAL A 365 20.99 -0.50 2.92
C VAL A 365 19.72 0.00 2.25
N TYR A 366 19.10 0.99 2.89
CA TYR A 366 17.89 1.66 2.42
C TYR A 366 18.23 3.07 1.95
N THR A 367 17.60 3.51 0.86
CA THR A 367 17.83 4.83 0.30
C THR A 367 16.50 5.50 -0.05
N HIS A 368 16.43 6.80 0.21
CA HIS A 368 15.32 7.66 -0.17
C HIS A 368 15.90 8.92 -0.82
N GLN A 369 15.42 9.26 -2.01
CA GLN A 369 15.88 10.42 -2.76
C GLN A 369 14.93 11.60 -2.58
N PHE A 370 15.52 12.80 -2.51
CA PHE A 370 14.79 14.07 -2.50
C PHE A 370 15.58 15.12 -3.30
N THR A 371 14.93 16.19 -3.71
CA THR A 371 15.57 17.25 -4.50
C THR A 371 15.75 18.52 -3.69
N VAL A 372 16.79 19.27 -4.04
CA VAL A 372 17.03 20.62 -3.53
C VAL A 372 17.22 21.55 -4.72
N SER A 373 16.44 22.63 -4.75
CA SER A 373 16.47 23.65 -5.81
C SER A 373 16.70 25.07 -5.27
N ASP A 374 16.99 26.02 -6.16
CA ASP A 374 17.01 27.45 -5.86
C ASP A 374 15.80 28.17 -6.46
N GLY A 375 14.93 28.73 -5.61
CA GLY A 375 13.71 29.41 -6.07
C GLY A 375 13.96 30.70 -6.87
N ASN A 376 15.22 31.13 -7.03
CA ASN A 376 15.58 32.32 -7.80
C ASN A 376 16.21 32.00 -9.16
N THR A 377 16.35 30.73 -9.52
CA THR A 377 16.90 30.28 -10.80
C THR A 377 15.81 29.58 -11.63
N ARG A 378 16.15 29.25 -12.89
CA ARG A 378 15.35 28.31 -13.65
C ARG A 378 15.49 26.91 -13.02
N PRO A 379 14.47 26.04 -13.11
CA PRO A 379 14.54 24.72 -12.50
C PRO A 379 15.72 23.89 -13.00
N ILE A 380 16.26 23.08 -12.11
CA ILE A 380 17.28 22.08 -12.45
C ILE A 380 16.68 20.97 -13.32
N GLN A 381 17.56 20.12 -13.87
CA GLN A 381 17.13 18.92 -14.59
C GLN A 381 16.28 18.03 -13.68
N VAL A 382 15.13 17.60 -14.20
CA VAL A 382 14.24 16.64 -13.53
C VAL A 382 14.78 15.23 -13.73
N HIS A 383 14.59 14.35 -12.74
CA HIS A 383 15.00 12.95 -12.81
C HIS A 383 13.79 12.00 -12.75
N LEU A 384 13.78 11.00 -13.62
CA LEU A 384 12.70 10.04 -13.78
C LEU A 384 12.72 8.99 -12.67
N GLN A 385 11.53 8.50 -12.28
CA GLN A 385 11.37 7.45 -11.27
C GLN A 385 10.74 6.19 -11.87
N ASN A 386 9.57 6.32 -12.51
CA ASN A 386 8.83 5.19 -13.05
C ASN A 386 8.18 5.55 -14.40
N PRO A 387 8.01 4.58 -15.32
CA PRO A 387 8.48 3.19 -15.24
C PRO A 387 10.01 3.11 -15.26
N GLN A 388 10.56 1.97 -14.80
CA GLN A 388 11.99 1.69 -14.97
C GLN A 388 12.27 1.50 -16.46
N ASN A 389 13.47 1.86 -16.91
CA ASN A 389 13.83 1.73 -18.32
C ASN A 389 13.64 0.30 -18.81
N ASP A 390 13.10 0.19 -20.02
CA ASP A 390 12.82 -1.07 -20.73
C ASP A 390 11.81 -1.98 -20.02
N THR A 391 10.98 -1.40 -19.14
CA THR A 391 9.86 -2.12 -18.53
C THR A 391 8.77 -2.38 -19.55
N GLU A 392 8.28 -3.61 -19.59
CA GLU A 392 7.09 -3.98 -20.35
C GLU A 392 5.84 -3.69 -19.52
N ILE A 393 4.97 -2.82 -20.03
CA ILE A 393 3.69 -2.50 -19.41
C ILE A 393 2.61 -3.43 -19.93
N THR A 394 1.76 -3.93 -19.02
CA THR A 394 0.59 -4.74 -19.36
C THR A 394 -0.60 -3.84 -19.65
N GLY A 395 -1.06 -3.83 -20.90
CA GLY A 395 -2.18 -3.00 -21.35
C GLY A 395 -1.73 -1.78 -22.16
N ASN A 396 -2.60 -0.76 -22.22
CA ASN A 396 -2.43 0.44 -23.04
C ASN A 396 -2.31 1.73 -22.20
N GLU A 397 -2.03 1.61 -20.89
CA GLU A 397 -1.88 2.72 -19.96
C GLU A 397 -0.61 2.56 -19.12
N VAL A 398 0.01 3.68 -18.74
CA VAL A 398 1.18 3.74 -17.88
C VAL A 398 1.18 5.00 -17.02
N ILE A 399 1.62 4.89 -15.77
CA ILE A 399 1.89 6.05 -14.92
C ILE A 399 3.37 6.44 -15.09
N LEU A 400 3.60 7.62 -15.64
CA LEU A 400 4.91 8.25 -15.71
C LEU A 400 5.12 9.08 -14.45
N ARG A 401 6.23 8.90 -13.74
CA ARG A 401 6.55 9.60 -12.49
C ARG A 401 8.00 10.04 -12.43
N TRP A 402 8.24 11.22 -11.86
CA TRP A 402 9.56 11.81 -11.68
C TRP A 402 9.75 12.41 -10.28
N LEU A 403 11.00 12.73 -9.93
CA LEU A 403 11.33 13.44 -8.72
C LEU A 403 10.80 14.89 -8.80
N PRO A 404 9.99 15.34 -7.82
CA PRO A 404 9.45 16.69 -7.82
C PRO A 404 10.56 17.73 -7.60
N LEU A 405 10.33 18.97 -8.02
CA LEU A 405 11.19 20.12 -7.71
C LEU A 405 10.38 21.19 -6.96
N ALA A 406 10.97 21.80 -5.93
CA ALA A 406 10.27 22.75 -5.05
C ALA A 406 10.04 24.11 -5.69
N ASP A 407 10.81 24.42 -6.72
CA ASP A 407 10.79 25.64 -7.51
C ASP A 407 10.05 25.47 -8.85
N ALA A 408 9.41 24.31 -9.10
CA ALA A 408 8.62 24.07 -10.31
C ALA A 408 7.16 24.55 -10.12
N ASP A 409 6.69 25.40 -11.03
CA ASP A 409 5.29 25.81 -11.11
C ASP A 409 4.47 24.86 -12.01
N GLU A 410 5.12 24.34 -13.05
CA GLU A 410 4.55 23.37 -14.01
C GLU A 410 5.66 22.50 -14.62
N TYR A 411 5.27 21.40 -15.26
CA TYR A 411 6.15 20.54 -16.04
C TYR A 411 5.72 20.53 -17.51
N GLU A 412 6.66 20.18 -18.38
CA GLU A 412 6.41 19.84 -19.78
C GLU A 412 6.94 18.43 -20.00
N LEU A 413 6.08 17.53 -20.51
CA LEU A 413 6.41 16.14 -20.76
C LEU A 413 6.17 15.82 -22.23
N GLU A 414 7.10 15.10 -22.85
CA GLU A 414 6.97 14.58 -24.21
C GLU A 414 7.03 13.05 -24.19
N LEU A 415 6.11 12.43 -24.92
CA LEU A 415 6.09 11.01 -25.24
C LEU A 415 6.36 10.85 -26.75
N ALA A 416 7.26 9.98 -27.14
CA ALA A 416 7.73 9.78 -28.51
C ALA A 416 7.89 8.30 -28.86
N MET A 417 7.92 8.01 -30.17
CA MET A 417 8.22 6.67 -30.71
C MET A 417 9.73 6.44 -30.91
N ASP A 418 10.54 7.48 -30.78
CA ASP A 418 11.99 7.44 -30.99
C ASP A 418 12.75 8.24 -29.93
N ASN A 419 13.98 7.80 -29.64
CA ASN A 419 14.86 8.43 -28.65
C ASN A 419 15.35 9.84 -29.04
N GLU A 420 15.25 10.21 -30.32
CA GLU A 420 15.62 11.57 -30.78
C GLU A 420 14.45 12.56 -30.62
N PHE A 421 13.28 12.08 -30.20
CA PHE A 421 12.05 12.86 -30.06
C PHE A 421 11.66 13.56 -31.37
N SER A 422 11.82 12.86 -32.49
CA SER A 422 11.43 13.32 -33.82
C SER A 422 9.99 12.96 -34.21
N GLU A 423 9.46 11.90 -33.59
CA GLU A 423 8.10 11.39 -33.73
C GLU A 423 7.38 11.48 -32.38
N ILE A 424 6.99 12.71 -32.01
CA ILE A 424 6.21 12.96 -30.80
C ILE A 424 4.82 12.32 -30.94
N VAL A 425 4.51 11.41 -30.03
CA VAL A 425 3.17 10.82 -29.84
C VAL A 425 2.27 11.87 -29.20
N ASN A 426 2.73 12.48 -28.11
CA ASN A 426 1.98 13.53 -27.42
C ASN A 426 2.88 14.41 -26.54
N SER A 427 2.38 15.60 -26.21
CA SER A 427 3.00 16.53 -25.26
C SER A 427 1.99 16.93 -24.18
N TYR A 428 2.46 17.00 -22.93
CA TYR A 428 1.64 17.25 -21.76
C TYR A 428 2.23 18.39 -20.92
N GLN A 429 1.37 19.06 -20.15
CA GLN A 429 1.77 20.11 -19.19
C GLN A 429 1.21 19.82 -17.79
N PRO A 430 1.68 18.76 -17.11
CA PRO A 430 1.20 18.45 -15.77
C PRO A 430 1.73 19.45 -14.75
N THR A 431 0.94 19.72 -13.72
CA THR A 431 1.38 20.48 -12.52
C THR A 431 1.77 19.57 -11.36
N ASP A 432 1.51 18.27 -11.49
CA ASP A 432 1.89 17.24 -10.52
C ASP A 432 3.12 16.47 -11.02
N ARG A 433 3.74 15.68 -10.14
CA ARG A 433 4.95 14.88 -10.40
C ARG A 433 4.68 13.52 -11.06
N GLU A 434 3.43 13.26 -11.42
CA GLU A 434 3.00 12.04 -12.09
C GLU A 434 1.90 12.31 -13.12
N LEU A 435 1.83 11.43 -14.11
CA LEU A 435 0.86 11.51 -15.20
C LEU A 435 0.48 10.10 -15.66
N LEU A 436 -0.82 9.77 -15.61
CA LEU A 436 -1.37 8.61 -16.30
C LEU A 436 -1.46 8.91 -17.80
N VAL A 437 -0.75 8.13 -18.60
CA VAL A 437 -0.77 8.16 -20.06
C VAL A 437 -1.50 6.92 -20.54
N GLY A 438 -2.52 7.10 -21.39
CA GLY A 438 -3.29 6.02 -21.99
C GLY A 438 -3.26 6.02 -23.51
N ASP A 439 -4.10 5.18 -24.12
CA ASP A 439 -4.24 5.02 -25.57
C ASP A 439 -2.92 4.62 -26.29
N LEU A 440 -2.06 3.88 -25.60
CA LEU A 440 -0.78 3.43 -26.14
C LEU A 440 -0.99 2.27 -27.13
N SER A 441 -0.35 2.36 -28.29
CA SER A 441 -0.33 1.25 -29.26
C SER A 441 0.42 0.04 -28.71
N GLU A 442 -0.14 -1.15 -28.88
CA GLU A 442 0.43 -2.43 -28.43
C GLU A 442 1.69 -2.83 -29.23
N GLY A 443 2.64 -3.49 -28.57
CA GLY A 443 3.86 -4.00 -29.20
C GLY A 443 4.87 -2.94 -29.60
N GLU A 444 4.76 -1.72 -29.09
CA GLU A 444 5.56 -0.56 -29.47
C GLU A 444 6.53 -0.15 -28.36
N ASN A 445 7.61 0.52 -28.74
CA ASN A 445 8.54 1.13 -27.81
C ASN A 445 8.25 2.63 -27.69
N PHE A 446 8.19 3.11 -26.47
CA PHE A 446 7.97 4.52 -26.17
C PHE A 446 9.16 5.11 -25.43
N TYR A 447 9.44 6.37 -25.75
CA TYR A 447 10.46 7.19 -25.15
C TYR A 447 9.78 8.41 -24.52
N TRP A 448 10.21 8.79 -23.33
CA TRP A 448 9.63 9.96 -22.66
C TRP A 448 10.68 10.79 -21.94
N ARG A 449 10.39 12.08 -21.82
CA ARG A 449 11.22 13.04 -21.07
C ARG A 449 10.34 14.12 -20.46
N VAL A 450 10.81 14.70 -19.38
CA VAL A 450 10.11 15.78 -18.66
C VAL A 450 11.07 16.90 -18.30
N ARG A 451 10.60 18.14 -18.31
CA ARG A 451 11.34 19.30 -17.78
C ARG A 451 10.41 20.17 -16.95
N ALA A 452 10.98 20.84 -15.96
CA ALA A 452 10.24 21.77 -15.11
C ALA A 452 10.32 23.20 -15.65
N LYS A 453 9.32 24.00 -15.32
CA LYS A 453 9.28 25.43 -15.62
C LYS A 453 8.76 26.21 -14.41
N ASN A 454 9.28 27.42 -14.27
CA ASN A 454 8.83 28.39 -13.29
C ASN A 454 8.82 29.81 -13.87
N SER A 455 8.50 30.79 -13.02
CA SER A 455 8.49 32.21 -13.40
C SER A 455 9.81 32.77 -13.96
N VAL A 456 10.96 32.18 -13.61
CA VAL A 456 12.30 32.59 -14.08
C VAL A 456 12.61 32.00 -15.46
N GLY A 457 12.18 30.76 -15.71
CA GLY A 457 12.33 30.13 -17.01
C GLY A 457 12.10 28.61 -17.00
N THR A 458 12.53 27.98 -18.08
CA THR A 458 12.41 26.54 -18.30
C THR A 458 13.75 25.84 -18.04
N GLY A 459 13.71 24.73 -17.31
CA GLY A 459 14.85 23.86 -17.05
C GLY A 459 15.24 23.00 -18.25
N ASP A 460 16.31 22.22 -18.09
CA ASP A 460 16.74 21.25 -19.09
C ASP A 460 15.84 19.99 -19.05
N TRP A 461 15.73 19.30 -20.17
CA TRP A 461 15.05 17.98 -20.23
C TRP A 461 15.74 16.96 -19.33
N SER A 462 14.96 16.10 -18.69
CA SER A 462 15.42 14.91 -17.99
C SER A 462 16.27 14.00 -18.88
N GLU A 463 16.87 12.97 -18.28
CA GLU A 463 17.23 11.78 -19.03
C GLU A 463 16.02 11.22 -19.80
N THR A 464 16.28 10.45 -20.87
CA THR A 464 15.22 9.75 -21.59
C THR A 464 14.83 8.48 -20.83
N GLY A 465 13.55 8.35 -20.52
CA GLY A 465 12.96 7.12 -20.02
C GLY A 465 12.42 6.26 -21.16
N THR A 466 12.43 4.94 -20.98
CA THR A 466 11.94 3.98 -21.99
C THR A 466 10.98 2.95 -21.38
N PHE A 467 9.98 2.54 -22.14
CA PHE A 467 9.13 1.40 -21.83
C PHE A 467 8.55 0.81 -23.12
N ASN A 468 8.06 -0.42 -23.08
CA ASN A 468 7.38 -1.06 -24.20
C ASN A 468 5.99 -1.56 -23.81
N THR A 469 5.05 -1.54 -24.75
CA THR A 469 3.74 -2.18 -24.57
C THR A 469 3.83 -3.63 -25.00
N GLY A 470 3.33 -4.55 -24.17
CA GLY A 470 3.19 -5.94 -24.57
C GLY A 470 2.25 -6.10 -25.78
N VAL A 471 2.45 -7.16 -26.57
CA VAL A 471 1.46 -7.57 -27.59
C VAL A 471 0.45 -8.48 -26.91
N SER A 472 -0.84 -8.16 -27.00
CA SER A 472 -1.88 -9.07 -26.53
C SER A 472 -1.94 -10.29 -27.46
N THR A 473 -1.17 -11.34 -27.17
CA THR A 473 -1.30 -12.60 -27.90
C THR A 473 -2.54 -13.32 -27.41
N SER A 474 -3.62 -13.21 -28.18
CA SER A 474 -4.81 -14.05 -28.02
C SER A 474 -4.49 -15.50 -28.42
N VAL A 475 -3.84 -16.24 -27.51
CA VAL A 475 -3.84 -17.71 -27.54
C VAL A 475 -4.99 -18.17 -26.65
N THR A 476 -5.89 -18.95 -27.23
CA THR A 476 -7.11 -19.46 -26.60
C THR A 476 -6.76 -20.53 -25.56
N GLU A 477 -6.48 -20.12 -24.33
CA GLU A 477 -6.69 -20.85 -23.06
C GLU A 477 -7.06 -19.75 -22.02
N PRO A 478 -8.09 -19.92 -21.18
CA PRO A 478 -8.80 -18.79 -20.58
C PRO A 478 -8.20 -18.35 -19.23
N PHE A 479 -7.82 -17.08 -19.08
CA PHE A 479 -7.75 -16.19 -17.87
C PHE A 479 -6.92 -14.93 -18.28
N ALA A 480 -7.08 -13.67 -17.82
CA ALA A 480 -7.99 -12.93 -16.92
C ALA A 480 -7.77 -11.40 -17.15
N ASP A 481 -8.61 -10.59 -16.49
CA ASP A 481 -8.44 -9.18 -16.08
C ASP A 481 -8.96 -8.00 -16.95
N TYR A 482 -10.25 -7.67 -16.76
CA TYR A 482 -10.80 -6.31 -16.84
C TYR A 482 -11.86 -6.17 -15.74
N PRO A 483 -12.03 -5.02 -15.08
CA PRO A 483 -13.01 -4.88 -13.99
C PRO A 483 -14.44 -5.20 -14.46
N ASP A 484 -15.14 -6.03 -13.67
CA ASP A 484 -16.47 -6.60 -13.99
C ASP A 484 -17.64 -5.77 -13.43
N GLN A 485 -17.39 -4.57 -12.87
CA GLN A 485 -18.43 -3.73 -12.27
C GLN A 485 -18.54 -2.32 -12.86
N TYR A 486 -19.74 -1.74 -12.77
CA TYR A 486 -19.93 -0.32 -13.07
C TYR A 486 -19.31 0.50 -11.94
N HIS A 487 -18.55 1.53 -12.28
CA HIS A 487 -17.96 2.40 -11.25
C HIS A 487 -17.89 3.84 -11.76
N LEU A 488 -18.22 4.82 -10.92
CA LEU A 488 -17.92 6.23 -11.15
C LEU A 488 -16.86 6.66 -10.13
N TYR A 489 -15.66 6.93 -10.60
CA TYR A 489 -14.59 7.42 -9.75
C TYR A 489 -14.87 8.84 -9.26
N GLN A 490 -14.26 9.19 -8.12
CA GLN A 490 -14.21 10.57 -7.68
C GLN A 490 -13.50 11.42 -8.73
N ASN A 491 -14.04 12.59 -9.07
CA ASN A 491 -13.36 13.49 -9.98
C ASN A 491 -12.01 13.92 -9.40
N TYR A 492 -10.97 14.02 -10.22
CA TYR A 492 -9.65 14.44 -9.79
C TYR A 492 -9.11 15.58 -10.67
N PRO A 493 -8.63 16.69 -10.10
CA PRO A 493 -8.60 16.99 -8.66
C PRO A 493 -10.02 17.19 -8.06
N ASN A 494 -10.16 17.04 -6.74
CA ASN A 494 -11.33 17.48 -5.96
C ASN A 494 -10.89 17.91 -4.55
N PRO A 495 -10.94 19.20 -4.17
CA PRO A 495 -11.51 20.32 -4.92
C PRO A 495 -10.77 20.64 -6.23
N PHE A 496 -11.48 21.22 -7.21
CA PHE A 496 -10.94 21.54 -8.54
C PHE A 496 -11.11 23.02 -8.92
N ASN A 497 -10.28 23.51 -9.84
CA ASN A 497 -10.33 24.89 -10.36
C ASN A 497 -9.73 25.00 -11.78
N PRO A 498 -10.49 25.43 -12.80
CA PRO A 498 -11.93 25.20 -12.99
C PRO A 498 -12.19 23.84 -13.65
N THR A 499 -11.15 23.07 -13.99
CA THR A 499 -11.27 21.80 -14.72
C THR A 499 -10.98 20.60 -13.82
N THR A 500 -11.62 19.46 -14.11
CA THR A 500 -11.41 18.19 -13.42
C THR A 500 -11.61 17.02 -14.37
N GLN A 501 -10.98 15.88 -14.09
CA GLN A 501 -11.16 14.64 -14.82
C GLN A 501 -12.15 13.74 -14.12
N ILE A 502 -13.00 13.08 -14.90
CA ILE A 502 -14.02 12.17 -14.43
C ILE A 502 -13.78 10.82 -15.10
N GLN A 503 -13.58 9.77 -14.30
CA GLN A 503 -13.42 8.41 -14.79
C GLN A 503 -14.63 7.56 -14.41
N TYR A 504 -15.03 6.64 -15.30
CA TYR A 504 -16.02 5.61 -14.99
C TYR A 504 -15.80 4.32 -15.78
N ILE A 505 -16.22 3.20 -15.22
CA ILE A 505 -16.16 1.86 -15.84
C ILE A 505 -17.55 1.39 -16.23
N LEU A 506 -17.64 0.77 -17.41
CA LEU A 506 -18.78 -0.01 -17.86
C LEU A 506 -18.32 -1.47 -18.02
N PRO A 507 -18.87 -2.45 -17.28
CA PRO A 507 -18.51 -3.85 -17.41
C PRO A 507 -19.18 -4.53 -18.61
N LYS A 508 -20.14 -3.86 -19.23
CA LYS A 508 -20.82 -4.28 -20.44
C LYS A 508 -21.34 -3.08 -21.22
N ARG A 509 -21.64 -3.29 -22.50
CA ARG A 509 -22.24 -2.27 -23.37
C ARG A 509 -23.50 -1.69 -22.73
N SER A 510 -23.54 -0.36 -22.59
CA SER A 510 -24.58 0.34 -21.85
C SER A 510 -24.96 1.67 -22.50
N THR A 511 -26.21 2.08 -22.35
CA THR A 511 -26.62 3.47 -22.62
C THR A 511 -26.20 4.35 -21.46
N VAL A 512 -25.22 5.24 -21.68
CA VAL A 512 -24.60 6.08 -20.64
C VAL A 512 -25.13 7.50 -20.69
N LYS A 513 -25.52 8.01 -19.53
CA LYS A 513 -25.74 9.44 -19.26
C LYS A 513 -24.84 9.89 -18.10
N LEU A 514 -23.84 10.70 -18.39
CA LEU A 514 -22.98 11.34 -17.41
C LEU A 514 -23.29 12.84 -17.36
N ALA A 515 -23.71 13.37 -16.21
CA ALA A 515 -24.11 14.75 -16.07
C ALA A 515 -23.73 15.35 -14.71
N VAL A 516 -23.59 16.67 -14.66
CA VAL A 516 -23.28 17.45 -13.46
C VAL A 516 -24.52 18.20 -13.00
N TYR A 517 -24.80 18.16 -11.71
CA TYR A 517 -25.94 18.77 -11.05
C TYR A 517 -25.49 19.78 -9.98
N SER A 518 -26.24 20.86 -9.80
CA SER A 518 -26.03 21.81 -8.69
C SER A 518 -26.49 21.21 -7.35
N ALA A 519 -26.15 21.86 -6.24
CA ALA A 519 -26.63 21.47 -4.90
C ALA A 519 -28.16 21.43 -4.75
N LEU A 520 -28.91 22.06 -5.65
CA LEU A 520 -30.38 22.02 -5.70
C LEU A 520 -30.92 20.93 -6.64
N GLY A 521 -30.05 20.06 -7.18
CA GLY A 521 -30.40 18.98 -8.10
C GLY A 521 -30.71 19.43 -9.53
N LYS A 522 -30.37 20.66 -9.93
CA LYS A 522 -30.53 21.14 -11.31
C LYS A 522 -29.36 20.66 -12.16
N GLU A 523 -29.62 20.03 -13.31
CA GLU A 523 -28.57 19.69 -14.29
C GLU A 523 -27.92 20.98 -14.81
N VAL A 524 -26.61 21.11 -14.61
CA VAL A 524 -25.81 22.27 -15.03
C VAL A 524 -24.87 21.96 -16.19
N SER A 525 -24.56 20.68 -16.42
CA SER A 525 -23.79 20.22 -17.58
C SER A 525 -24.14 18.77 -17.94
N LEU A 526 -24.15 18.45 -19.23
CA LEU A 526 -24.28 17.08 -19.75
C LEU A 526 -22.95 16.73 -20.42
N LEU A 527 -22.28 15.71 -19.89
CA LEU A 527 -20.93 15.33 -20.30
C LEU A 527 -20.94 14.19 -21.32
N VAL A 528 -21.79 13.19 -21.10
CA VAL A 528 -21.96 12.03 -22.00
C VAL A 528 -23.43 11.66 -22.08
N ASN A 529 -23.92 11.32 -23.27
CA ASN A 529 -25.29 10.84 -23.49
C ASN A 529 -25.38 9.96 -24.75
N GLU A 530 -24.76 8.79 -24.71
CA GLU A 530 -24.65 7.88 -25.85
C GLU A 530 -24.50 6.41 -25.40
N VAL A 531 -24.50 5.48 -26.36
CA VAL A 531 -24.28 4.05 -26.08
C VAL A 531 -22.79 3.74 -26.19
N GLN A 532 -22.20 3.23 -25.11
CA GLN A 532 -20.79 2.90 -25.03
C GLN A 532 -20.59 1.40 -24.73
N ASN A 533 -19.52 0.80 -25.25
CA ASN A 533 -19.21 -0.61 -25.03
C ASN A 533 -18.61 -0.85 -23.63
N ARG A 534 -18.29 -2.11 -23.28
CA ARG A 534 -17.51 -2.41 -22.07
C ARG A 534 -16.17 -1.66 -22.11
N GLY A 535 -15.75 -1.05 -21.01
CA GLY A 535 -14.46 -0.37 -20.90
C GLY A 535 -14.40 0.64 -19.74
N SER A 536 -13.22 1.23 -19.53
CA SER A 536 -13.03 2.44 -18.73
C SER A 536 -13.11 3.66 -19.63
N PHE A 537 -13.67 4.76 -19.11
CA PHE A 537 -13.91 5.99 -19.85
C PHE A 537 -13.50 7.19 -19.00
N HIS A 538 -12.89 8.18 -19.65
CA HIS A 538 -12.51 9.44 -19.01
C HIS A 538 -13.15 10.63 -19.73
N VAL A 539 -13.58 11.63 -18.97
CA VAL A 539 -14.19 12.86 -19.49
C VAL A 539 -13.68 14.06 -18.70
N THR A 540 -13.18 15.07 -19.42
CA THR A 540 -12.80 16.36 -18.81
C THR A 540 -14.03 17.24 -18.64
N PHE A 541 -14.22 17.79 -17.44
CA PHE A 541 -15.25 18.78 -17.15
C PHE A 541 -14.63 20.15 -16.87
N ASP A 542 -14.95 21.14 -17.71
CA ASP A 542 -14.63 22.55 -17.47
C ASP A 542 -15.81 23.29 -16.84
N ALA A 543 -15.62 23.73 -15.60
CA ALA A 543 -16.59 24.49 -14.82
C ALA A 543 -16.28 26.00 -14.77
N SER A 544 -15.50 26.53 -15.73
CA SER A 544 -15.10 27.95 -15.79
C SER A 544 -16.28 28.91 -15.71
N LEU A 545 -17.45 28.52 -16.23
CA LEU A 545 -18.69 29.30 -16.21
C LEU A 545 -19.56 29.10 -14.96
N LEU A 546 -19.19 28.20 -14.04
CA LEU A 546 -19.93 27.91 -12.82
C LEU A 546 -19.34 28.65 -11.61
N PRO A 547 -20.16 29.10 -10.64
CA PRO A 547 -19.66 29.68 -9.38
C PRO A 547 -19.04 28.61 -8.47
N SER A 548 -18.08 29.00 -7.62
CA SER A 548 -17.51 28.11 -6.58
C SER A 548 -18.62 27.52 -5.70
N GLY A 549 -18.48 26.26 -5.32
CA GLY A 549 -19.49 25.54 -4.55
C GLY A 549 -19.48 24.04 -4.78
N ILE A 550 -20.45 23.36 -4.17
CA ILE A 550 -20.63 21.91 -4.27
C ILE A 550 -21.54 21.59 -5.47
N TYR A 551 -21.07 20.65 -6.29
CA TYR A 551 -21.78 20.05 -7.40
C TYR A 551 -21.86 18.54 -7.21
N TYR A 552 -22.70 17.87 -7.99
CA TYR A 552 -22.87 16.43 -7.96
C TYR A 552 -22.73 15.87 -9.36
N LEU A 553 -21.74 15.00 -9.55
CA LEU A 553 -21.56 14.24 -10.76
C LEU A 553 -22.39 12.98 -10.68
N LYS A 554 -23.15 12.67 -11.73
CA LYS A 554 -23.99 11.48 -11.80
C LYS A 554 -23.72 10.70 -13.06
N LEU A 555 -23.34 9.44 -12.90
CA LEU A 555 -23.34 8.43 -13.96
C LEU A 555 -24.64 7.66 -13.87
N GLN A 556 -25.37 7.59 -14.97
CA GLN A 556 -26.61 6.84 -15.07
C GLN A 556 -26.58 5.95 -16.31
N THR A 557 -26.84 4.67 -16.13
CA THR A 557 -27.09 3.72 -17.20
C THR A 557 -28.44 3.06 -17.03
N GLU A 558 -28.80 2.13 -17.91
CA GLU A 558 -29.99 1.30 -17.74
C GLU A 558 -29.87 0.28 -16.59
N TYR A 559 -28.67 0.07 -16.04
CA TYR A 559 -28.39 -0.92 -14.98
C TYR A 559 -27.77 -0.34 -13.70
N PHE A 560 -27.25 0.89 -13.75
CA PHE A 560 -26.45 1.47 -12.67
C PHE A 560 -26.72 2.97 -12.52
N THR A 561 -26.64 3.47 -11.29
CA THR A 561 -26.61 4.92 -11.04
C THR A 561 -25.73 5.20 -9.84
N GLU A 562 -24.71 6.03 -10.04
CA GLU A 562 -23.83 6.49 -8.96
C GLU A 562 -23.68 8.01 -9.02
N VAL A 563 -23.55 8.61 -7.85
CA VAL A 563 -23.41 10.06 -7.67
C VAL A 563 -22.19 10.35 -6.80
N LYS A 564 -21.29 11.22 -7.26
CA LYS A 564 -20.14 11.70 -6.48
C LYS A 564 -20.23 13.22 -6.27
N PRO A 565 -20.00 13.74 -5.05
CA PRO A 565 -19.91 15.18 -4.81
C PRO A 565 -18.60 15.73 -5.39
N MET A 566 -18.64 16.94 -5.95
CA MET A 566 -17.47 17.65 -6.47
C MET A 566 -17.43 19.06 -5.87
N THR A 567 -16.25 19.55 -5.53
CA THR A 567 -16.05 20.89 -4.94
C THR A 567 -15.30 21.77 -5.91
N LEU A 568 -15.96 22.78 -6.47
CA LEU A 568 -15.32 23.81 -7.29
C LEU A 568 -14.85 24.95 -6.40
N ILE A 569 -13.57 25.28 -6.46
CA ILE A 569 -12.98 26.46 -5.80
C ILE A 569 -12.46 27.39 -6.90
N LYS A 570 -12.65 28.70 -6.75
CA LYS A 570 -12.12 29.72 -7.67
C LYS A 570 -11.20 30.66 -6.93
#